data_AF-A0A6C0ATD0-F1
#
_entry.id   AF-A0A6C0ATD0-F1
#
_cell.length_a   1.000
_cell.length_b   1.000
_cell.length_c   1.000
_cell.angle_alpha   90.00
_cell.angle_beta   90.00
_cell.angle_gamma   90.00
#
_symmetry.space_group_name_H-M   'P 1'
#
loop_
_entity.id
_entity.type
_entity.pdbx_description
1 polymer ?
#
loop_
_entity_poly.entity_id
_entity_poly.type
_entity_poly.pdbx_seq_one_letter_code
_entity_poly.pdbx_strand_id
1 'polypeptide(L)'
;MATQQTRAADSLAEYLVNYAWSSLSRHLWGDEARRSALWRACRDGDAPLVQDLLSRTGKDRLSLRDVEKSGVLLSACAGGRHEVVRLLLRLRGDRYLNVHAGGPSLLRAAAIGGNVRVLQELLAMRGDRFLRGTDDAFIAACAHGHVDVVRELLALCGERRVPPYAIPLALRRSCRANRGMVVRQLLALRDDRAVSAAEGGTAAFAAACVAGSVMAVGAFLAAPPGVGAASALQTVYAAPCMAAVDTHTTSLAAWRAFGRTVRLGAWCPFLAAHAARRARRLVWASRRRVVAARRAARAR
;
A
#
# COMPACT_ATOMS: atom_id res chain seq x y z
N MET A 1 -8.77 2.45 34.34
CA MET A 1 -9.26 3.83 34.60
C MET A 1 -8.89 4.83 33.50
N ALA A 2 -7.73 4.75 32.84
CA ALA A 2 -7.36 5.64 31.73
C ALA A 2 -8.26 5.56 30.48
N THR A 3 -8.96 4.44 30.25
CA THR A 3 -9.83 4.21 29.08
C THR A 3 -11.25 4.76 29.22
N GLN A 4 -11.71 5.03 30.45
CA GLN A 4 -13.00 5.69 30.69
C GLN A 4 -12.87 7.22 30.66
N GLN A 5 -11.73 7.77 31.09
CA GLN A 5 -11.45 9.21 30.99
C GLN A 5 -11.25 9.70 29.56
N THR A 6 -10.64 8.90 28.67
CA THR A 6 -10.51 9.26 27.25
C THR A 6 -11.85 9.19 26.51
N ARG A 7 -12.67 8.17 26.77
CA ARG A 7 -14.04 8.09 26.21
C ARG A 7 -14.97 9.18 26.73
N ALA A 8 -14.85 9.58 28.00
CA ALA A 8 -15.62 10.67 28.56
C ALA A 8 -15.18 12.03 27.98
N ALA A 9 -13.87 12.26 27.80
CA ALA A 9 -13.33 13.46 27.17
C ALA A 9 -13.71 13.56 25.68
N ASP A 10 -13.70 12.44 24.96
CA ASP A 10 -14.16 12.38 23.57
C ASP A 10 -15.67 12.66 23.50
N SER A 11 -16.48 12.08 24.40
CA SER A 11 -17.93 12.33 24.42
C SER A 11 -18.29 13.77 24.80
N LEU A 12 -17.55 14.41 25.72
CA LEU A 12 -17.72 15.81 26.09
C LEU A 12 -17.23 16.75 24.99
N ALA A 13 -16.13 16.41 24.30
CA ALA A 13 -15.69 17.17 23.14
C ALA A 13 -16.70 17.05 21.98
N GLU A 14 -17.29 15.88 21.77
CA GLU A 14 -18.32 15.63 20.77
C GLU A 14 -19.64 16.33 21.13
N TYR A 15 -20.03 16.33 22.41
CA TYR A 15 -21.17 17.08 22.95
C TYR A 15 -20.96 18.59 22.85
N LEU A 16 -19.77 19.08 23.25
CA LEU A 16 -19.43 20.49 23.19
C LEU A 16 -19.28 20.97 21.74
N VAL A 17 -18.76 20.15 20.83
CA VAL A 17 -18.71 20.50 19.40
C VAL A 17 -20.12 20.53 18.80
N ASN A 18 -20.99 19.54 19.07
CA ASN A 18 -22.35 19.53 18.52
C ASN A 18 -23.26 20.61 19.12
N TYR A 19 -23.18 20.89 20.42
CA TYR A 19 -24.01 21.92 21.07
C TYR A 19 -23.41 23.33 21.03
N ALA A 20 -22.08 23.50 21.10
CA ALA A 20 -21.49 24.84 21.01
C ALA A 20 -21.57 25.40 19.58
N TRP A 21 -21.60 24.54 18.56
CA TRP A 21 -21.75 24.94 17.16
C TRP A 21 -23.15 25.52 16.85
N SER A 22 -24.19 25.10 17.57
CA SER A 22 -25.57 25.33 17.15
C SER A 22 -26.14 26.72 17.43
N SER A 23 -25.59 27.57 18.30
CA SER A 23 -26.03 28.98 18.35
C SER A 23 -25.23 29.94 19.23
N LEU A 24 -24.75 29.52 20.40
CA LEU A 24 -24.42 30.49 21.46
C LEU A 24 -22.94 30.91 21.56
N SER A 25 -22.02 30.24 20.86
CA SER A 25 -20.59 30.47 21.07
C SER A 25 -19.87 31.14 19.90
N ARG A 26 -20.60 31.65 18.89
CA ARG A 26 -20.01 32.13 17.61
C ARG A 26 -18.97 33.25 17.76
N HIS A 27 -19.04 34.05 18.83
CA HIS A 27 -18.16 35.20 19.07
C HIS A 27 -17.01 34.96 20.08
N LEU A 28 -16.96 33.79 20.73
CA LEU A 28 -16.04 33.51 21.86
C LEU A 28 -14.83 32.63 21.51
N TRP A 29 -14.70 32.21 20.25
CA TRP A 29 -13.67 31.24 19.89
C TRP A 29 -12.39 31.99 19.54
N GLY A 30 -11.36 31.82 20.35
CA GLY A 30 -10.00 32.22 19.98
C GLY A 30 -9.55 31.50 18.71
N ASP A 31 -8.60 32.10 17.98
CA ASP A 31 -8.10 31.57 16.71
C ASP A 31 -7.61 30.13 16.82
N GLU A 32 -7.07 29.72 17.97
CA GLU A 32 -6.56 28.38 18.23
C GLU A 32 -7.66 27.31 18.33
N ALA A 33 -8.80 27.64 18.95
CA ALA A 33 -9.95 26.75 19.04
C ALA A 33 -10.58 26.53 17.65
N ARG A 34 -10.65 27.60 16.83
CA ARG A 34 -11.14 27.52 15.45
C ARG A 34 -10.22 26.70 14.56
N ARG A 35 -8.90 26.87 14.71
CA ARG A 35 -7.88 26.06 14.00
C ARG A 35 -7.95 24.58 14.38
N SER A 36 -8.08 24.28 15.67
CA SER A 36 -8.25 22.91 16.16
C SER A 36 -9.54 22.26 15.68
N ALA A 37 -10.64 23.02 15.62
CA ALA A 37 -11.91 22.57 15.07
C ALA A 37 -11.82 22.27 13.58
N LEU A 38 -11.17 23.15 12.79
CA LEU A 38 -10.91 22.89 11.37
C LEU A 38 -10.05 21.64 11.17
N TRP A 39 -8.99 21.46 11.98
CA TRP A 39 -8.14 20.28 11.90
C TRP A 39 -8.94 19.00 12.14
N ARG A 40 -9.78 18.98 13.18
CA ARG A 40 -10.66 17.86 13.49
C ARG A 40 -11.67 17.59 12.37
N ALA A 41 -12.37 18.64 11.90
CA ALA A 41 -13.32 18.53 10.79
C ALA A 41 -12.69 17.96 9.53
N CYS A 42 -11.48 18.40 9.18
CA CYS A 42 -10.75 17.90 8.03
C CYS A 42 -10.26 16.45 8.19
N ARG A 43 -9.81 16.07 9.38
CA ARG A 43 -9.41 14.70 9.71
C ARG A 43 -10.60 13.73 9.65
N ASP A 44 -11.72 14.17 10.21
CA ASP A 44 -12.93 13.37 10.35
C ASP A 44 -13.74 13.34 9.04
N GLY A 45 -13.49 14.30 8.13
CA GLY A 45 -14.07 14.34 6.80
C GLY A 45 -15.36 15.14 6.69
N ASP A 46 -15.65 15.99 7.68
CA ASP A 46 -16.87 16.80 7.75
C ASP A 46 -16.76 18.00 6.80
N ALA A 47 -17.04 17.75 5.52
CA ALA A 47 -17.04 18.77 4.47
C ALA A 47 -18.02 19.94 4.75
N PRO A 48 -19.26 19.72 5.26
CA PRO A 48 -20.15 20.80 5.67
C PRO A 48 -19.52 21.73 6.73
N LEU A 49 -18.94 21.17 7.78
CA LEU A 49 -18.30 21.94 8.84
C LEU A 49 -17.07 22.71 8.33
N VAL A 50 -16.27 22.08 7.47
CA VAL A 50 -15.14 22.73 6.80
C VAL A 50 -15.63 23.89 5.93
N GLN A 51 -16.72 23.71 5.18
CA GLN A 51 -17.28 24.75 4.33
C GLN A 51 -17.83 25.92 5.16
N ASP A 52 -18.54 25.67 6.26
CA ASP A 52 -19.00 26.71 7.18
C ASP A 52 -17.83 27.49 7.76
N LEU A 53 -16.82 26.81 8.31
CA LEU A 53 -15.61 27.41 8.86
C LEU A 53 -14.87 28.29 7.83
N LEU A 54 -14.80 27.83 6.58
CA LEU A 54 -14.16 28.57 5.49
C LEU A 54 -15.04 29.70 4.95
N SER A 55 -16.37 29.61 5.03
CA SER A 55 -17.28 30.65 4.54
C SER A 55 -17.25 31.95 5.36
N ARG A 56 -16.74 31.89 6.60
CA ARG A 56 -16.69 33.04 7.53
C ARG A 56 -15.72 34.13 7.05
N THR A 57 -16.10 35.39 7.23
CA THR A 57 -15.37 36.60 6.82
C THR A 57 -15.15 37.56 8.00
N GLY A 58 -14.19 38.50 7.92
CA GLY A 58 -13.94 39.52 8.95
C GLY A 58 -12.88 39.12 9.99
N LYS A 59 -13.03 39.50 11.28
CA LYS A 59 -12.14 39.05 12.38
C LYS A 59 -12.20 37.54 12.62
N ASP A 60 -13.24 36.89 12.08
CA ASP A 60 -13.44 35.45 12.16
C ASP A 60 -12.74 34.69 11.01
N ARG A 61 -11.99 35.41 10.18
CA ARG A 61 -11.28 34.85 9.04
C ARG A 61 -10.05 34.07 9.54
N LEU A 62 -10.10 32.75 9.40
CA LEU A 62 -8.98 31.86 9.71
C LEU A 62 -7.73 32.26 8.90
N SER A 63 -6.71 32.76 9.59
CA SER A 63 -5.36 32.91 9.07
C SER A 63 -4.69 31.54 9.12
N LEU A 64 -4.95 30.80 8.06
CA LEU A 64 -4.22 29.63 7.67
C LEU A 64 -2.77 30.17 7.48
N ARG A 65 -1.81 29.89 8.39
CA ARG A 65 -0.36 30.11 8.20
C ARG A 65 0.33 28.76 7.99
N ASP A 66 1.33 28.72 7.13
CA ASP A 66 1.69 27.56 6.28
C ASP A 66 2.06 26.22 6.97
N VAL A 67 2.38 26.22 8.27
CA VAL A 67 2.83 25.00 8.98
C VAL A 67 1.64 24.13 9.40
N GLU A 68 0.54 24.72 9.86
CA GLU A 68 -0.65 23.96 10.30
C GLU A 68 -1.52 23.53 9.11
N LYS A 69 -1.56 24.36 8.06
CA LYS A 69 -2.25 24.07 6.81
C LYS A 69 -1.79 22.77 6.15
N SER A 70 -0.48 22.57 6.14
CA SER A 70 0.16 21.42 5.50
C SER A 70 -0.21 20.13 6.23
N GLY A 71 -0.27 20.15 7.56
CA GLY A 71 -0.69 19.01 8.37
C GLY A 71 -2.17 18.65 8.18
N VAL A 72 -3.06 19.65 8.10
CA VAL A 72 -4.49 19.43 7.85
C VAL A 72 -4.73 18.77 6.49
N LEU A 73 -4.14 19.34 5.42
CA LEU A 73 -4.29 18.81 4.07
C LEU A 73 -3.68 17.40 3.96
N LEU A 74 -2.52 17.17 4.57
CA LEU A 74 -1.86 15.87 4.57
C LEU A 74 -2.68 14.80 5.29
N SER A 75 -3.28 15.14 6.44
CA SER A 75 -4.19 14.24 7.16
C SER A 75 -5.45 13.93 6.35
N ALA A 76 -6.07 14.94 5.72
CA ALA A 76 -7.22 14.74 4.84
C ALA A 76 -6.87 13.84 3.64
N CYS A 77 -5.68 14.01 3.06
CA CYS A 77 -5.20 13.16 1.96
C CYS A 77 -4.94 11.72 2.41
N ALA A 78 -4.32 11.51 3.58
CA ALA A 78 -4.09 10.18 4.15
C ALA A 78 -5.41 9.48 4.54
N GLY A 79 -6.39 10.23 5.05
CA GLY A 79 -7.71 9.73 5.45
C GLY A 79 -8.73 9.61 4.32
N GLY A 80 -8.38 10.00 3.09
CA GLY A 80 -9.25 9.83 1.92
C GLY A 80 -10.44 10.78 1.88
N ARG A 81 -10.34 11.92 2.58
CA ARG A 81 -11.43 12.91 2.70
C ARG A 81 -11.53 13.76 1.44
N HIS A 82 -11.97 13.13 0.34
CA HIS A 82 -12.00 13.69 -1.00
C HIS A 82 -12.67 15.06 -1.10
N GLU A 83 -13.88 15.22 -0.53
CA GLU A 83 -14.60 16.49 -0.57
C GLU A 83 -13.89 17.60 0.22
N VAL A 84 -13.30 17.26 1.37
CA VAL A 84 -12.47 18.19 2.15
C VAL A 84 -11.23 18.61 1.36
N VAL A 85 -10.53 17.65 0.74
CA VAL A 85 -9.37 17.93 -0.10
C VAL A 85 -9.75 18.86 -1.25
N ARG A 86 -10.87 18.62 -1.94
CA ARG A 86 -11.38 19.51 -2.98
C ARG A 86 -11.65 20.93 -2.47
N LEU A 87 -12.36 21.06 -1.34
CA LEU A 87 -12.67 22.35 -0.73
C LEU A 87 -11.40 23.13 -0.38
N LEU A 88 -10.45 22.47 0.26
CA LEU A 88 -9.16 23.04 0.62
C LEU A 88 -8.38 23.46 -0.63
N LEU A 89 -8.25 22.59 -1.64
CA LEU A 89 -7.49 22.89 -2.86
C LEU A 89 -8.11 24.03 -3.71
N ARG A 90 -9.40 24.34 -3.55
CA ARG A 90 -10.08 25.45 -4.23
C ARG A 90 -9.81 26.82 -3.60
N LEU A 91 -9.19 26.88 -2.42
CA LEU A 91 -8.87 28.16 -1.77
C LEU A 91 -7.89 29.00 -2.61
N ARG A 92 -8.09 30.32 -2.60
CA ARG A 92 -7.33 31.35 -3.36
C ARG A 92 -7.03 32.57 -2.47
N GLY A 93 -6.19 33.48 -2.96
CA GLY A 93 -5.78 34.70 -2.26
C GLY A 93 -5.07 34.41 -0.94
N ASP A 94 -5.39 35.16 0.12
CA ASP A 94 -4.77 35.02 1.45
C ASP A 94 -4.99 33.65 2.12
N ARG A 95 -5.92 32.85 1.60
CA ARG A 95 -6.21 31.48 2.05
C ARG A 95 -5.52 30.41 1.20
N TYR A 96 -4.70 30.81 0.23
CA TYR A 96 -3.97 29.89 -0.62
C TYR A 96 -3.18 28.88 0.22
N LEU A 97 -3.31 27.62 -0.17
CA LEU A 97 -2.57 26.51 0.43
C LEU A 97 -1.33 26.24 -0.38
N ASN A 98 -0.16 26.42 0.23
CA ASN A 98 1.07 25.98 -0.36
C ASN A 98 1.12 24.44 -0.35
N VAL A 99 0.76 23.83 -1.47
CA VAL A 99 0.80 22.37 -1.65
C VAL A 99 2.23 21.82 -1.61
N HIS A 100 3.24 22.68 -1.81
CA HIS A 100 4.66 22.33 -1.72
C HIS A 100 5.23 22.48 -0.31
N ALA A 101 4.53 23.15 0.61
CA ALA A 101 4.97 23.24 2.02
C ALA A 101 4.93 21.87 2.72
N GLY A 102 4.06 20.97 2.26
CA GLY A 102 4.10 19.54 2.60
C GLY A 102 5.09 18.71 1.76
N GLY A 103 5.74 19.30 0.77
CA GLY A 103 6.65 18.64 -0.16
C GLY A 103 5.97 17.52 -1.00
N PRO A 104 6.71 16.48 -1.42
CA PRO A 104 6.14 15.30 -2.11
C PRO A 104 5.17 14.49 -1.23
N SER A 105 5.00 14.88 0.04
CA SER A 105 4.26 14.11 1.04
C SER A 105 2.76 14.04 0.79
N LEU A 106 2.16 14.91 -0.02
CA LEU A 106 0.72 14.84 -0.33
C LEU A 106 0.36 13.63 -1.19
N LEU A 107 1.09 13.41 -2.29
CA LEU A 107 0.93 12.23 -3.14
C LEU A 107 1.26 10.96 -2.34
N ARG A 108 2.32 11.01 -1.53
CA ARG A 108 2.69 9.91 -0.64
C ARG A 108 1.60 9.61 0.40
N ALA A 109 0.98 10.61 1.01
CA ALA A 109 -0.07 10.44 2.00
C ALA A 109 -1.32 9.78 1.37
N ALA A 110 -1.76 10.27 0.21
CA ALA A 110 -2.85 9.63 -0.53
C ALA A 110 -2.52 8.18 -0.90
N ALA A 111 -1.26 7.91 -1.29
CA ALA A 111 -0.77 6.58 -1.61
C ALA A 111 -0.66 5.65 -0.39
N ILE A 112 -0.28 6.14 0.79
CA ILE A 112 -0.28 5.36 2.05
C ILE A 112 -1.70 5.00 2.46
N GLY A 113 -2.64 5.94 2.31
CA GLY A 113 -4.05 5.73 2.61
C GLY A 113 -4.80 4.89 1.59
N GLY A 114 -4.25 4.70 0.39
CA GLY A 114 -4.91 3.97 -0.70
C GLY A 114 -6.02 4.77 -1.39
N ASN A 115 -6.00 6.10 -1.26
CA ASN A 115 -7.11 6.95 -1.65
C ASN A 115 -7.03 7.38 -3.11
N VAL A 116 -7.55 6.54 -4.00
CA VAL A 116 -7.50 6.76 -5.46
C VAL A 116 -8.11 8.10 -5.89
N ARG A 117 -9.29 8.46 -5.37
CA ARG A 117 -9.97 9.72 -5.75
C ARG A 117 -9.17 10.96 -5.38
N VAL A 118 -8.60 10.96 -4.17
CA VAL A 118 -7.71 12.04 -3.71
C VAL A 118 -6.45 12.10 -4.57
N LEU A 119 -5.88 10.93 -4.88
CA LEU A 119 -4.70 10.85 -5.73
C LEU A 119 -4.96 11.44 -7.12
N GLN A 120 -6.10 11.12 -7.75
CA GLN A 120 -6.49 11.66 -9.05
C GLN A 120 -6.63 13.19 -9.03
N GLU A 121 -7.24 13.76 -7.99
CA GLU A 121 -7.31 15.22 -7.82
C GLU A 121 -5.93 15.87 -7.71
N LEU A 122 -5.02 15.26 -6.93
CA LEU A 122 -3.66 15.76 -6.76
C LEU A 122 -2.83 15.63 -8.05
N LEU A 123 -3.02 14.55 -8.81
CA LEU A 123 -2.35 14.31 -10.10
C LEU A 123 -2.88 15.23 -11.20
N ALA A 124 -4.15 15.65 -11.13
CA ALA A 124 -4.76 16.59 -12.05
C ALA A 124 -4.21 18.03 -11.91
N MET A 125 -3.52 18.35 -10.80
CA MET A 125 -2.91 19.67 -10.63
C MET A 125 -1.74 19.90 -11.61
N ARG A 126 -1.71 21.10 -12.21
CA ARG A 126 -0.72 21.56 -13.21
C ARG A 126 -0.18 22.95 -12.85
N GLY A 127 0.85 23.40 -13.57
CA GLY A 127 1.47 24.72 -13.36
C GLY A 127 2.12 24.84 -11.98
N ASP A 128 1.88 25.96 -11.29
CA ASP A 128 2.46 26.28 -9.98
C ASP A 128 2.10 25.28 -8.86
N ARG A 129 1.10 24.42 -9.10
CA ARG A 129 0.67 23.38 -8.15
C ARG A 129 1.10 21.98 -8.56
N PHE A 130 2.00 21.85 -9.53
CA PHE A 130 2.51 20.56 -10.00
C PHE A 130 3.30 19.85 -8.89
N LEU A 131 2.72 18.77 -8.35
CA LEU A 131 3.38 17.96 -7.32
C LEU A 131 4.37 16.96 -7.93
N ARG A 132 5.61 16.97 -7.45
CA ARG A 132 6.64 15.96 -7.72
C ARG A 132 6.58 14.82 -6.69
N GLY A 133 7.35 13.75 -6.91
CA GLY A 133 7.44 12.59 -5.99
C GLY A 133 6.48 11.45 -6.32
N THR A 134 6.13 11.27 -7.59
CA THR A 134 5.30 10.15 -8.05
C THR A 134 5.96 8.79 -7.76
N ASP A 135 7.29 8.73 -7.80
CA ASP A 135 8.10 7.56 -7.45
C ASP A 135 7.97 7.20 -5.97
N ASP A 136 8.08 8.18 -5.07
CA ASP A 136 7.89 7.98 -3.63
C ASP A 136 6.46 7.54 -3.29
N ALA A 137 5.46 8.16 -3.94
CA ALA A 137 4.06 7.76 -3.81
C ALA A 137 3.85 6.32 -4.30
N PHE A 138 4.44 5.96 -5.43
CA PHE A 138 4.36 4.62 -5.98
C PHE A 138 5.00 3.56 -5.07
N ILE A 139 6.21 3.82 -4.55
CA ILE A 139 6.88 2.93 -3.59
C ILE A 139 6.04 2.77 -2.32
N ALA A 140 5.44 3.86 -1.83
CA ALA A 140 4.58 3.81 -0.65
C ALA A 140 3.30 3.00 -0.88
N ALA A 141 2.61 3.20 -2.02
CA ALA A 141 1.43 2.42 -2.40
C ALA A 141 1.75 0.92 -2.48
N CYS A 142 2.89 0.58 -3.07
CA CYS A 142 3.33 -0.81 -3.18
C CYS A 142 3.63 -1.45 -1.82
N ALA A 143 4.23 -0.70 -0.89
CA ALA A 143 4.50 -1.18 0.46
C ALA A 143 3.22 -1.43 1.28
N HIS A 144 2.19 -0.60 1.07
CA HIS A 144 0.90 -0.72 1.79
C HIS A 144 -0.09 -1.66 1.08
N GLY A 145 0.17 -2.04 -0.17
CA GLY A 145 -0.62 -3.04 -0.89
C GLY A 145 -1.80 -2.49 -1.67
N HIS A 146 -1.83 -1.18 -1.94
CA HIS A 146 -2.95 -0.51 -2.58
C HIS A 146 -2.91 -0.66 -4.10
N VAL A 147 -3.46 -1.78 -4.57
CA VAL A 147 -3.43 -2.20 -5.99
C VAL A 147 -4.00 -1.14 -6.93
N ASP A 148 -5.11 -0.51 -6.56
CA ASP A 148 -5.78 0.47 -7.44
C ASP A 148 -4.96 1.75 -7.58
N VAL A 149 -4.34 2.23 -6.50
CA VAL A 149 -3.37 3.33 -6.57
C VAL A 149 -2.17 2.96 -7.44
N VAL A 150 -1.65 1.74 -7.32
CA VAL A 150 -0.53 1.26 -8.13
C VAL A 150 -0.91 1.22 -9.62
N ARG A 151 -2.13 0.81 -9.97
CA ARG A 151 -2.64 0.86 -11.36
C ARG A 151 -2.66 2.28 -11.92
N GLU A 152 -3.26 3.21 -11.18
CA GLU A 152 -3.34 4.62 -11.58
C GLU A 152 -1.96 5.23 -11.78
N LEU A 153 -1.02 4.97 -10.86
CA LEU A 153 0.35 5.49 -10.96
C LEU A 153 1.12 4.87 -12.13
N LEU A 154 0.91 3.58 -12.45
CA LEU A 154 1.55 2.94 -13.60
C LEU A 154 1.00 3.43 -14.95
N ALA A 155 -0.27 3.85 -14.98
CA ALA A 155 -0.89 4.44 -16.16
C ALA A 155 -0.37 5.85 -16.49
N LEU A 156 0.39 6.48 -15.59
CA LEU A 156 0.97 7.80 -15.82
C LEU A 156 2.09 7.78 -16.88
N CYS A 157 2.06 8.80 -17.74
CA CYS A 157 3.04 9.04 -18.80
C CYS A 157 3.68 10.44 -18.68
N GLY A 158 4.70 10.72 -19.50
CA GLY A 158 5.36 12.03 -19.53
C GLY A 158 6.12 12.37 -18.24
N GLU A 159 5.99 13.61 -17.76
CA GLU A 159 6.71 14.09 -16.57
C GLU A 159 6.34 13.38 -15.26
N ARG A 160 5.14 12.78 -15.20
CA ARG A 160 4.67 12.03 -14.02
C ARG A 160 4.95 10.53 -14.12
N ARG A 161 5.63 10.08 -15.18
CA ARG A 161 5.91 8.67 -15.42
C ARG A 161 6.69 8.05 -14.25
N VAL A 162 6.23 6.90 -13.75
CA VAL A 162 7.01 6.13 -12.76
C VAL A 162 8.34 5.72 -13.39
N PRO A 163 9.48 6.10 -12.79
CA PRO A 163 10.77 5.79 -13.36
C PRO A 163 11.10 4.30 -13.18
N PRO A 164 11.80 3.66 -14.13
CA PRO A 164 12.13 2.23 -14.06
C PRO A 164 12.86 1.82 -12.78
N TYR A 165 13.75 2.67 -12.25
CA TYR A 165 14.49 2.39 -11.00
C TYR A 165 13.59 2.24 -9.76
N ALA A 166 12.38 2.80 -9.77
CA ALA A 166 11.46 2.71 -8.64
C ALA A 166 10.83 1.30 -8.54
N ILE A 167 10.74 0.57 -9.66
CA ILE A 167 10.07 -0.74 -9.72
C ILE A 167 10.77 -1.78 -8.82
N PRO A 168 12.10 -2.01 -8.89
CA PRO A 168 12.74 -3.00 -8.04
C PRO A 168 12.69 -2.65 -6.55
N LEU A 169 12.76 -1.35 -6.22
CA LEU A 169 12.65 -0.89 -4.84
C LEU A 169 11.24 -1.12 -4.28
N ALA A 170 10.21 -0.77 -5.06
CA ALA A 170 8.81 -1.01 -4.73
C ALA A 170 8.49 -2.50 -4.62
N LEU A 171 9.04 -3.33 -5.51
CA LEU A 171 8.92 -4.78 -5.48
C LEU A 171 9.52 -5.36 -4.20
N ARG A 172 10.73 -4.95 -3.81
CA ARG A 172 11.35 -5.41 -2.55
C ARG A 172 10.54 -5.02 -1.32
N ARG A 173 9.97 -3.80 -1.28
CA ARG A 173 9.13 -3.33 -0.17
C ARG A 173 7.79 -4.08 -0.09
N SER A 174 7.12 -4.28 -1.22
CA SER A 174 5.89 -5.07 -1.30
C SER A 174 6.10 -6.54 -0.90
N CYS A 175 7.26 -7.12 -1.24
CA CYS A 175 7.65 -8.46 -0.79
C CYS A 175 7.83 -8.55 0.73
N ARG A 176 8.54 -7.60 1.35
CA ARG A 176 8.72 -7.57 2.82
C ARG A 176 7.40 -7.35 3.56
N ALA A 177 6.48 -6.59 2.96
CA ALA A 177 5.17 -6.31 3.52
C ALA A 177 4.09 -7.33 3.13
N ASN A 178 4.47 -8.45 2.50
CA ASN A 178 3.57 -9.53 2.05
C ASN A 178 2.40 -9.07 1.16
N ARG A 179 2.63 -8.10 0.27
CA ARG A 179 1.61 -7.54 -0.63
C ARG A 179 1.54 -8.30 -1.95
N GLY A 180 1.08 -9.55 -1.89
CA GLY A 180 1.10 -10.48 -3.02
C GLY A 180 0.41 -10.00 -4.30
N MET A 181 -0.70 -9.26 -4.20
CA MET A 181 -1.42 -8.74 -5.38
C MET A 181 -0.63 -7.65 -6.11
N VAL A 182 0.04 -6.77 -5.37
CA VAL A 182 0.96 -5.78 -5.94
C VAL A 182 2.14 -6.47 -6.60
N VAL A 183 2.74 -7.46 -5.94
CA VAL A 183 3.87 -8.24 -6.51
C VAL A 183 3.46 -8.87 -7.84
N ARG A 184 2.30 -9.51 -7.93
CA ARG A 184 1.78 -10.06 -9.20
C ARG A 184 1.65 -9.00 -10.28
N GLN A 185 1.12 -7.83 -9.94
CA GLN A 185 0.95 -6.74 -10.90
C GLN A 185 2.29 -6.19 -11.40
N LEU A 186 3.27 -6.00 -10.51
CA LEU A 186 4.61 -5.54 -10.89
C LEU A 186 5.35 -6.56 -11.75
N LEU A 187 5.18 -7.86 -11.48
CA LEU A 187 5.76 -8.95 -12.28
C LEU A 187 5.06 -9.15 -13.63
N ALA A 188 3.85 -8.62 -13.80
CA ALA A 188 3.11 -8.68 -15.06
C ALA A 188 3.50 -7.56 -16.05
N LEU A 189 4.30 -6.58 -15.62
CA LEU A 189 4.81 -5.51 -16.49
C LEU A 189 5.70 -6.08 -17.59
N ARG A 190 5.49 -5.63 -18.84
CA ARG A 190 6.22 -6.10 -20.04
C ARG A 190 6.97 -4.99 -20.78
N ASP A 191 6.85 -3.79 -20.25
CA ASP A 191 7.38 -2.54 -20.73
C ASP A 191 8.89 -2.47 -20.42
N ASP A 192 9.53 -1.33 -20.70
CA ASP A 192 10.87 -0.97 -20.20
C ASP A 192 10.99 -0.97 -18.65
N ARG A 193 9.87 -1.17 -17.96
CA ARG A 193 9.75 -1.33 -16.50
C ARG A 193 9.76 -2.79 -16.04
N ALA A 194 9.95 -3.74 -16.96
CA ALA A 194 9.97 -5.16 -16.65
C ALA A 194 11.06 -5.50 -15.62
N VAL A 195 10.74 -6.37 -14.66
CA VAL A 195 11.66 -6.74 -13.59
C VAL A 195 12.65 -7.80 -14.08
N SER A 196 13.92 -7.44 -14.15
CA SER A 196 15.00 -8.39 -14.40
C SER A 196 15.68 -8.90 -13.12
N ALA A 197 16.38 -10.03 -13.25
CA ALA A 197 17.21 -10.59 -12.19
C ALA A 197 18.30 -9.63 -11.71
N ALA A 198 18.91 -8.91 -12.66
CA ALA A 198 20.03 -8.00 -12.44
C ALA A 198 19.59 -6.70 -11.75
N GLU A 199 18.40 -6.20 -12.07
CA GLU A 199 17.92 -4.90 -11.57
C GLU A 199 17.24 -4.99 -10.19
N GLY A 200 17.18 -6.18 -9.58
CA GLY A 200 16.71 -6.34 -8.20
C GLY A 200 15.64 -7.40 -7.98
N GLY A 201 15.24 -8.13 -9.02
CA GLY A 201 14.33 -9.29 -8.88
C GLY A 201 14.88 -10.36 -7.93
N THR A 202 16.20 -10.61 -7.97
CA THR A 202 16.91 -11.52 -7.06
C THR A 202 16.76 -11.10 -5.59
N ALA A 203 17.00 -9.82 -5.29
CA ALA A 203 16.89 -9.28 -3.94
C ALA A 203 15.44 -9.23 -3.44
N ALA A 204 14.48 -8.97 -4.34
CA ALA A 204 13.07 -8.98 -4.01
C ALA A 204 12.55 -10.39 -3.70
N PHE A 205 12.96 -11.40 -4.48
CA PHE A 205 12.63 -12.80 -4.20
C PHE A 205 13.22 -13.26 -2.86
N ALA A 206 14.50 -12.98 -2.61
CA ALA A 206 15.13 -13.27 -1.33
C ALA A 206 14.38 -12.61 -0.17
N ALA A 207 13.97 -11.35 -0.33
CA ALA A 207 13.17 -10.64 0.68
C ALA A 207 11.79 -11.28 0.91
N ALA A 208 11.13 -11.77 -0.14
CA ALA A 208 9.85 -12.48 -0.03
C ALA A 208 10.01 -13.79 0.76
N CYS A 209 11.09 -14.52 0.51
CA CYS A 209 11.41 -15.78 1.18
C CYS A 209 11.76 -15.58 2.66
N VAL A 210 12.58 -14.58 2.99
CA VAL A 210 12.91 -14.24 4.39
C VAL A 210 11.66 -13.76 5.14
N ALA A 211 10.78 -13.00 4.49
CA ALA A 211 9.53 -12.56 5.09
C ALA A 211 8.45 -13.66 5.17
N GLY A 212 8.70 -14.87 4.63
CA GLY A 212 7.72 -15.96 4.62
C GLY A 212 6.46 -15.65 3.78
N SER A 213 6.57 -14.73 2.82
CA SER A 213 5.43 -14.22 2.06
C SER A 213 5.00 -15.19 0.97
N VAL A 214 4.09 -16.09 1.33
CA VAL A 214 3.56 -17.15 0.45
C VAL A 214 3.05 -16.56 -0.88
N MET A 215 2.14 -15.59 -0.86
CA MET A 215 1.60 -15.05 -2.12
C MET A 215 2.65 -14.38 -3.02
N ALA A 216 3.68 -13.75 -2.45
CA ALA A 216 4.77 -13.16 -3.21
C ALA A 216 5.67 -14.25 -3.83
N VAL A 217 6.09 -15.26 -3.06
CA VAL A 217 6.91 -16.37 -3.56
C VAL A 217 6.20 -17.14 -4.67
N GLY A 218 4.91 -17.42 -4.51
CA GLY A 218 4.09 -18.02 -5.57
C GLY A 218 3.97 -17.14 -6.82
N ALA A 219 3.89 -15.82 -6.66
CA ALA A 219 3.85 -14.88 -7.78
C ALA A 219 5.16 -14.85 -8.58
N PHE A 220 6.31 -14.86 -7.90
CA PHE A 220 7.60 -14.99 -8.56
C PHE A 220 7.71 -16.30 -9.31
N LEU A 221 7.32 -17.41 -8.69
CA LEU A 221 7.42 -18.72 -9.33
C LEU A 221 6.49 -18.85 -10.55
N ALA A 222 5.36 -18.13 -10.58
CA ALA A 222 4.46 -18.08 -11.73
C ALA A 222 4.91 -17.11 -12.85
N ALA A 223 5.89 -16.25 -12.58
CA ALA A 223 6.42 -15.29 -13.55
C ALA A 223 7.21 -16.00 -14.68
N PRO A 224 7.65 -15.31 -15.74
CA PRO A 224 8.57 -15.88 -16.73
C PRO A 224 10.01 -16.03 -16.19
N PRO A 225 10.81 -16.98 -16.73
CA PRO A 225 12.22 -17.12 -16.32
C PRO A 225 12.99 -15.83 -16.63
N GLY A 226 13.75 -15.33 -15.65
CA GLY A 226 14.53 -14.08 -15.79
C GLY A 226 14.32 -13.05 -14.67
N VAL A 227 13.33 -13.24 -13.79
CA VAL A 227 13.04 -12.34 -12.65
C VAL A 227 13.95 -12.60 -11.41
N GLY A 228 15.05 -13.35 -11.58
CA GLY A 228 16.09 -13.49 -10.54
C GLY A 228 15.83 -14.50 -9.42
N ALA A 229 14.69 -15.21 -9.42
CA ALA A 229 14.47 -16.27 -8.44
C ALA A 229 15.53 -17.38 -8.53
N ALA A 230 15.98 -17.70 -9.75
CA ALA A 230 17.05 -18.66 -10.03
C ALA A 230 18.39 -18.24 -9.38
N SER A 231 18.77 -16.98 -9.58
CA SER A 231 20.00 -16.40 -9.02
C SER A 231 19.94 -16.32 -7.50
N ALA A 232 18.78 -16.03 -6.91
CA ALA A 232 18.64 -15.93 -5.45
C ALA A 232 18.92 -17.26 -4.74
N LEU A 233 18.64 -18.39 -5.40
CA LEU A 233 18.87 -19.73 -4.87
C LEU A 233 20.31 -20.21 -4.98
N GLN A 234 21.14 -19.51 -5.76
CA GLN A 234 22.58 -19.74 -5.85
C GLN A 234 23.37 -18.86 -4.87
N THR A 235 22.68 -18.00 -4.12
CA THR A 235 23.28 -17.11 -3.11
C THR A 235 23.04 -17.62 -1.69
N VAL A 236 23.56 -16.90 -0.69
CA VAL A 236 23.41 -17.19 0.76
C VAL A 236 21.93 -17.34 1.20
N TYR A 237 20.99 -16.85 0.41
CA TYR A 237 19.55 -16.96 0.66
C TYR A 237 18.92 -18.29 0.23
N ALA A 238 19.70 -19.27 -0.22
CA ALA A 238 19.20 -20.57 -0.69
C ALA A 238 18.33 -21.30 0.35
N ALA A 239 18.79 -21.41 1.59
CA ALA A 239 18.05 -22.12 2.64
C ALA A 239 16.65 -21.52 2.95
N PRO A 240 16.50 -20.20 3.22
CA PRO A 240 15.18 -19.61 3.46
C PRO A 240 14.30 -19.63 2.21
N CYS A 241 14.88 -19.49 1.00
CA CYS A 241 14.12 -19.62 -0.24
C CYS A 241 13.57 -21.04 -0.43
N MET A 242 14.36 -22.06 -0.11
CA MET A 242 13.95 -23.46 -0.20
C MET A 242 12.87 -23.81 0.83
N ALA A 243 12.98 -23.29 2.05
CA ALA A 243 11.94 -23.42 3.06
C ALA A 243 10.62 -22.77 2.64
N ALA A 244 10.68 -21.57 2.04
CA ALA A 244 9.49 -20.88 1.54
C ALA A 244 8.85 -21.62 0.33
N VAL A 245 9.65 -22.15 -0.59
CA VAL A 245 9.13 -23.01 -1.68
C VAL A 245 8.53 -24.31 -1.12
N ASP A 246 9.10 -24.83 -0.05
CA ASP A 246 8.63 -26.05 0.62
C ASP A 246 7.28 -25.87 1.33
N THR A 247 6.97 -24.67 1.85
CA THR A 247 5.65 -24.35 2.41
C THR A 247 4.57 -24.23 1.33
N HIS A 248 4.93 -23.75 0.13
CA HIS A 248 4.04 -23.71 -1.03
C HIS A 248 3.67 -25.07 -1.62
N THR A 249 4.53 -26.06 -1.42
CA THR A 249 4.37 -27.41 -1.97
C THR A 249 3.83 -28.40 -0.93
N THR A 250 3.27 -27.90 0.19
CA THR A 250 2.79 -28.72 1.32
C THR A 250 1.69 -29.72 0.96
N SER A 251 0.87 -29.45 -0.06
CA SER A 251 -0.13 -30.40 -0.55
C SER A 251 0.16 -30.83 -1.99
N LEU A 252 -0.15 -32.09 -2.31
CA LEU A 252 -0.01 -32.63 -3.66
C LEU A 252 -0.88 -31.86 -4.68
N ALA A 253 -2.03 -31.34 -4.23
CA ALA A 253 -2.91 -30.50 -5.03
C ALA A 253 -2.29 -29.13 -5.30
N ALA A 254 -1.70 -28.49 -4.28
CA ALA A 254 -0.94 -27.26 -4.45
C ALA A 254 0.25 -27.49 -5.39
N TRP A 255 0.98 -28.61 -5.26
CA TRP A 255 2.08 -28.96 -6.15
C TRP A 255 1.64 -29.22 -7.59
N ARG A 256 0.50 -29.90 -7.82
CA ARG A 256 -0.04 -30.14 -9.17
C ARG A 256 -0.58 -28.86 -9.82
N ALA A 257 -1.27 -28.00 -9.06
CA ALA A 257 -1.69 -26.69 -9.52
C ALA A 257 -0.46 -25.83 -9.87
N PHE A 258 0.53 -25.83 -8.99
CA PHE A 258 1.80 -25.14 -9.14
C PHE A 258 2.62 -25.66 -10.34
N GLY A 259 2.66 -26.98 -10.58
CA GLY A 259 3.33 -27.58 -11.73
C GLY A 259 2.62 -27.36 -13.07
N ARG A 260 1.31 -27.06 -13.06
CA ARG A 260 0.56 -26.63 -14.26
C ARG A 260 0.81 -25.17 -14.62
N THR A 261 1.06 -24.33 -13.63
CA THR A 261 1.29 -22.89 -13.80
C THR A 261 2.76 -22.50 -13.97
N VAL A 262 3.69 -23.32 -13.47
CA VAL A 262 5.13 -23.00 -13.43
C VAL A 262 5.93 -23.98 -14.29
N ARG A 263 6.65 -23.47 -15.30
CA ARG A 263 7.67 -24.24 -16.04
C ARG A 263 8.94 -24.38 -15.20
N LEU A 264 8.90 -25.16 -14.11
CA LEU A 264 10.04 -25.36 -13.19
C LEU A 264 11.33 -25.82 -13.89
N GLY A 265 11.21 -26.55 -15.01
CA GLY A 265 12.34 -26.99 -15.83
C GLY A 265 13.13 -25.87 -16.49
N ALA A 266 12.53 -24.68 -16.66
CA ALA A 266 13.18 -23.51 -17.28
C ALA A 266 13.89 -22.59 -16.26
N TRP A 267 13.74 -22.85 -14.95
CA TRP A 267 14.13 -21.90 -13.89
C TRP A 267 15.48 -22.24 -13.28
N CYS A 268 15.68 -23.50 -12.88
CA CYS A 268 16.96 -24.02 -12.37
C CYS A 268 16.85 -25.54 -12.20
N PRO A 269 17.82 -26.34 -12.69
CA PRO A 269 17.86 -27.79 -12.50
C PRO A 269 17.76 -28.19 -11.02
N PHE A 270 18.32 -27.38 -10.12
CA PHE A 270 18.37 -27.63 -8.67
C PHE A 270 16.99 -27.51 -7.99
N LEU A 271 16.20 -26.46 -8.30
CA LEU A 271 14.82 -26.31 -7.82
C LEU A 271 13.93 -27.42 -8.35
N ALA A 272 14.05 -27.72 -9.65
CA ALA A 272 13.29 -28.78 -10.29
C ALA A 272 13.60 -30.14 -9.62
N ALA A 273 14.88 -30.43 -9.35
CA ALA A 273 15.29 -31.64 -8.65
C ALA A 273 14.80 -31.70 -7.19
N HIS A 274 14.88 -30.59 -6.43
CA HIS A 274 14.37 -30.54 -5.05
C HIS A 274 12.85 -30.68 -4.99
N ALA A 275 12.12 -29.91 -5.79
CA ALA A 275 10.67 -30.00 -5.90
C ALA A 275 10.23 -31.39 -6.37
N ALA A 276 10.92 -32.02 -7.32
CA ALA A 276 10.63 -33.37 -7.77
C ALA A 276 10.90 -34.44 -6.70
N ARG A 277 11.97 -34.29 -5.89
CA ARG A 277 12.24 -35.18 -4.74
C ARG A 277 11.14 -35.08 -3.69
N ARG A 278 10.69 -33.86 -3.37
CA ARG A 278 9.62 -33.61 -2.39
C ARG A 278 8.26 -34.09 -2.90
N ALA A 279 7.94 -33.85 -4.17
CA ALA A 279 6.73 -34.37 -4.81
C ALA A 279 6.67 -35.89 -4.76
N ARG A 280 7.78 -36.58 -5.06
CA ARG A 280 7.88 -38.04 -4.91
C ARG A 280 7.59 -38.47 -3.47
N ARG A 281 8.14 -37.79 -2.46
CA ARG A 281 7.85 -38.07 -1.04
C ARG A 281 6.37 -37.88 -0.69
N LEU A 282 5.71 -36.82 -1.17
CA LEU A 282 4.30 -36.55 -0.92
C LEU A 282 3.37 -37.56 -1.62
N VAL A 283 3.66 -37.92 -2.88
CA VAL A 283 2.95 -39.00 -3.57
C VAL A 283 3.08 -40.29 -2.78
N TRP A 284 4.28 -40.62 -2.32
CA TRP A 284 4.53 -41.85 -1.60
C TRP A 284 3.87 -41.88 -0.22
N ALA A 285 3.86 -40.76 0.51
CA ALA A 285 3.14 -40.60 1.78
C ALA A 285 1.62 -40.75 1.59
N SER A 286 1.04 -40.15 0.54
CA SER A 286 -0.39 -40.31 0.22
C SER A 286 -0.74 -41.76 -0.14
N ARG A 287 0.08 -42.43 -0.96
CA ARG A 287 -0.09 -43.86 -1.29
C ARG A 287 0.00 -44.73 -0.04
N ARG A 288 0.96 -44.48 0.86
CA ARG A 288 1.07 -45.18 2.15
C ARG A 288 -0.18 -45.03 3.01
N ARG A 289 -0.73 -43.81 3.11
CA ARG A 289 -1.98 -43.57 3.86
C ARG A 289 -3.16 -44.35 3.25
N VAL A 290 -3.30 -44.36 1.93
CA VAL A 290 -4.36 -45.12 1.25
C VAL A 290 -4.20 -46.63 1.47
N VAL A 291 -2.98 -47.15 1.37
CA VAL A 291 -2.70 -48.58 1.63
C VAL A 291 -2.96 -48.93 3.09
N ALA A 292 -2.54 -48.09 4.04
CA ALA A 292 -2.81 -48.29 5.46
C ALA A 292 -4.31 -48.25 5.79
N ALA A 293 -5.06 -47.29 5.22
CA ALA A 293 -6.51 -47.20 5.37
C ALA A 293 -7.23 -48.44 4.80
N ARG A 294 -6.81 -48.93 3.63
CA ARG A 294 -7.35 -50.18 3.04
C ARG A 294 -7.04 -51.41 3.88
N ARG A 295 -5.85 -51.49 4.48
CA ARG A 295 -5.49 -52.58 5.41
C ARG A 295 -6.32 -52.53 6.69
N ALA A 296 -6.51 -51.35 7.26
CA ALA A 296 -7.36 -51.15 8.44
C ALA A 296 -8.84 -51.47 8.17
N ALA A 297 -9.35 -51.14 6.98
CA ALA A 297 -10.72 -51.47 6.58
C ALA A 297 -10.95 -52.96 6.29
N ARG A 298 -9.90 -53.72 5.95
CA ARG A 298 -9.96 -55.19 5.77
C ARG A 298 -9.78 -55.95 7.09
N ALA A 299 -9.30 -55.28 8.14
CA ALA A 299 -9.08 -55.85 9.46
C ALA A 299 -10.26 -55.58 10.42
N ARG A 300 -11.30 -54.91 9.95
CA ARG A 300 -12.61 -54.74 10.61
C ARG A 300 -13.63 -55.59 9.90
#